data_AF-A0A1V5PX29-F1
#
_entry.id   AF-A0A1V5PX29-F1
#
_cell.length_a   1.000
_cell.length_b   1.000
_cell.length_c   1.000
_cell.angle_alpha   90.00
_cell.angle_beta   90.00
_cell.angle_gamma   90.00
#
_symmetry.space_group_name_H-M   'P 1'
#
loop_
_entity.id
_entity.type
_entity.pdbx_description
1 polymer ?
#
loop_
_entity_poly.entity_id
_entity_poly.type
_entity_poly.pdbx_seq_one_letter_code
_entity_poly.pdbx_strand_id
1 'polypeptide(L)'
;MEMILNWLARQAVLFYAACGIGAAVYVFTALAARRRGQAAQFSLEREVTQQQQTRAWVMVGLFVALGLLIFAVRMLGAPEQALITPEPSQQVAGITPVPTATPSPTATPAATDTVPVDVSTSGTPEPQPTTTATAAATTPTLTPASTVTPLPPLEPPNCPSPDVQITAPVAGSSVKGTVEVWGTAQVNSFAYYKFEIQFQGSSTPNFIAQFERPVSSGILGYWTVTGEYPVGGPHRFRLVVVDVYGNTTNCIIPVFVSP
;
A
#
# COMPACT_ATOMS: atom_id res chain seq x y z
N MET A 1 -12.95 -8.05 45.10
CA MET A 1 -11.93 -7.01 44.82
C MET A 1 -10.52 -7.61 44.69
N GLU A 2 -10.16 -8.56 45.56
CA GLU A 2 -8.93 -9.39 45.50
C GLU A 2 -8.63 -10.06 44.14
N MET A 3 -9.65 -10.61 43.45
CA MET A 3 -9.48 -11.32 42.16
C MET A 3 -8.96 -10.39 41.05
N ILE A 4 -9.42 -9.14 41.04
CA ILE A 4 -9.04 -8.13 40.05
C ILE A 4 -7.60 -7.67 40.34
N LEU A 5 -7.23 -7.52 41.61
CA LEU A 5 -5.88 -7.12 42.02
C LEU A 5 -4.84 -8.20 41.71
N ASN A 6 -5.16 -9.49 41.92
CA ASN A 6 -4.25 -10.59 41.58
C ASN A 6 -4.10 -10.79 40.05
N TRP A 7 -5.18 -10.58 39.29
CA TRP A 7 -5.12 -10.57 37.82
C TRP A 7 -4.25 -9.42 37.30
N LEU A 8 -4.37 -8.24 37.91
CA LEU A 8 -3.61 -7.04 37.55
C LEU A 8 -2.14 -7.12 37.97
N ALA A 9 -1.83 -7.78 39.09
CA ALA A 9 -0.47 -8.07 39.54
C ALA A 9 0.24 -9.09 38.62
N ARG A 10 -0.49 -10.11 38.14
CA ARG A 10 0.02 -11.06 37.15
C ARG A 10 0.37 -10.39 35.81
N GLN A 11 -0.41 -9.38 35.42
CA GLN A 11 -0.20 -8.62 34.19
C GLN A 11 0.85 -7.50 34.33
N ALA A 12 1.13 -7.03 35.55
CA ALA A 12 2.13 -5.99 35.80
C ALA A 12 3.54 -6.38 35.32
N VAL A 13 3.90 -7.66 35.43
CA VAL A 13 5.18 -8.20 34.94
C VAL A 13 5.32 -8.03 33.42
N LEU A 14 4.22 -8.18 32.67
CA LEU A 14 4.22 -7.97 31.20
C LEU A 14 4.43 -6.50 30.86
N PHE A 15 3.89 -5.57 31.65
CA PHE A 15 4.13 -4.14 31.47
C PHE A 15 5.57 -3.74 31.81
N TYR A 16 6.17 -4.29 32.88
CA TYR A 16 7.59 -4.06 33.18
C TYR A 16 8.51 -4.68 32.14
N ALA A 17 8.18 -5.88 31.63
CA ALA A 17 8.92 -6.53 30.55
C ALA A 17 8.85 -5.70 29.26
N ALA A 18 7.66 -5.22 28.87
CA ALA A 18 7.49 -4.36 27.70
C ALA A 18 8.27 -3.04 27.83
N CYS A 19 8.27 -2.43 29.02
CA CYS A 19 9.02 -1.20 29.30
C CYS A 19 10.54 -1.44 29.28
N GLY A 20 11.02 -2.52 29.89
CA GLY A 20 12.43 -2.92 29.87
C GLY A 20 12.94 -3.25 28.47
N ILE A 21 12.11 -3.92 27.65
CA ILE A 21 12.42 -4.19 26.23
C ILE A 21 12.51 -2.88 25.45
N GLY A 22 11.58 -1.94 25.67
CA GLY A 22 11.63 -0.61 25.06
C GLY A 22 12.91 0.16 25.41
N ALA A 23 13.29 0.19 26.70
CA ALA A 23 14.51 0.83 27.17
C ALA A 23 15.77 0.18 26.56
N ALA A 24 15.81 -1.15 26.48
CA ALA A 24 16.91 -1.90 25.89
C ALA A 24 17.06 -1.59 24.39
N VAL A 25 15.98 -1.64 23.60
CA VAL A 25 15.99 -1.30 22.16
C VAL A 25 16.52 0.13 21.95
N TYR A 26 16.13 1.07 22.82
CA TYR A 26 16.58 2.45 22.73
C TYR A 26 18.06 2.64 23.07
N VAL A 27 18.55 1.94 24.09
CA VAL A 27 19.99 1.93 24.43
C VAL A 27 20.81 1.28 23.32
N PHE A 28 20.35 0.16 22.75
CA PHE A 28 21.04 -0.52 21.65
C PHE A 28 21.08 0.33 20.38
N THR A 29 20.00 1.04 20.05
CA THR A 29 19.98 1.95 18.90
C THR A 29 20.85 3.19 19.12
N ALA A 30 20.91 3.76 20.33
CA ALA A 30 21.85 4.82 20.67
C ALA A 30 23.32 4.37 20.58
N LEU A 31 23.64 3.18 21.08
CA LEU A 31 24.98 2.63 20.98
C LEU A 31 25.35 2.33 19.52
N ALA A 32 24.42 1.82 18.72
CA ALA A 32 24.62 1.62 17.29
C ALA A 32 24.81 2.95 16.53
N ALA A 33 24.06 4.00 16.88
CA ALA A 33 24.23 5.34 16.32
C ALA A 33 25.57 5.98 16.72
N ARG A 34 26.01 5.80 17.98
CA ARG A 34 27.32 6.27 18.46
C ARG A 34 28.49 5.56 17.77
N ARG A 35 28.38 4.25 17.52
CA ARG A 35 29.39 3.49 16.76
C ARG A 35 29.50 3.96 15.32
N ARG A 36 28.38 4.33 14.68
CA ARG A 36 28.37 4.90 13.32
C ARG A 36 28.95 6.32 13.27
N GLY A 37 28.76 7.12 14.33
CA GLY A 37 29.29 8.48 14.42
C GLY A 37 30.82 8.58 14.58
N GLN A 38 31.51 7.52 14.98
CA GLN A 38 32.98 7.50 15.07
C GLN A 38 33.69 7.22 13.73
N ALA A 39 32.93 6.95 12.65
CA ALA A 39 33.47 6.66 11.32
C ALA A 39 33.21 7.77 10.27
N ALA A 40 32.50 8.85 10.62
CA ALA A 40 32.12 9.90 9.66
C ALA A 40 32.95 11.19 9.87
N GLN A 41 33.79 11.53 8.89
CA GLN A 41 34.70 12.68 8.94
C GLN A 41 34.10 14.03 8.49
N PHE A 42 32.84 14.08 8.04
CA PHE A 42 32.24 15.33 7.53
C PHE A 42 30.99 15.75 8.30
N SER A 43 31.06 16.93 8.93
CA SER A 43 30.02 17.55 9.76
C SER A 43 28.72 17.86 9.00
N LEU A 44 28.76 17.96 7.67
CA LEU A 44 27.59 18.33 6.87
C LEU A 44 26.57 17.19 6.71
N GLU A 45 26.98 15.92 6.73
CA GLU A 45 26.06 14.78 6.68
C GLU A 45 25.36 14.53 8.03
N ARG A 46 25.94 15.08 9.10
CA ARG A 46 25.45 14.94 10.48
C ARG A 46 24.19 15.77 10.73
N GLU A 47 24.06 16.92 10.09
CA GLU A 47 22.95 17.86 10.31
C GLU A 47 21.62 17.32 9.73
N VAL A 48 21.67 16.70 8.54
CA VAL A 48 20.46 16.24 7.82
C VAL A 48 19.87 14.97 8.45
N THR A 49 20.71 14.08 8.99
CA THR A 49 20.27 12.85 9.65
C THR A 49 19.83 13.07 11.11
N GLN A 50 20.31 14.15 11.76
CA GLN A 50 19.95 14.48 13.14
C GLN A 50 18.49 14.97 13.28
N GLN A 51 17.93 15.63 12.26
CA GLN A 51 16.55 16.12 12.29
C GLN A 51 15.50 14.99 12.14
N GLN A 52 15.84 13.93 11.40
CA GLN A 52 15.00 12.73 11.29
C GLN A 52 15.14 11.84 12.53
N GLN A 53 16.33 11.79 13.14
CA GLN A 53 16.54 11.06 14.39
C GLN A 53 15.83 11.71 15.58
N THR A 54 15.82 13.04 15.74
CA THR A 54 15.15 13.68 16.89
C THR A 54 13.63 13.45 16.92
N ARG A 55 12.96 13.41 15.76
CA ARG A 55 11.51 13.14 15.69
C ARG A 55 11.15 11.72 16.11
N ALA A 56 12.00 10.74 15.81
CA ALA A 56 11.82 9.36 16.26
C ALA A 56 12.11 9.21 17.78
N TRP A 57 13.11 9.91 18.30
CA TRP A 57 13.47 9.89 19.73
C TRP A 57 12.40 10.58 20.61
N VAL A 58 11.72 11.62 20.10
CA VAL A 58 10.61 12.28 20.80
C VAL A 58 9.40 11.34 20.97
N MET A 59 9.03 10.57 19.94
CA MET A 59 7.92 9.63 20.03
C MET A 59 8.20 8.50 21.02
N VAL A 60 9.42 7.96 21.03
CA VAL A 60 9.80 6.91 21.99
C VAL A 60 9.82 7.45 23.43
N GLY A 61 10.36 8.65 23.65
CA GLY A 61 10.35 9.31 24.97
C GLY A 61 8.93 9.53 25.50
N LEU A 62 7.98 9.88 24.62
CA LEU A 62 6.58 10.07 24.98
C LEU A 62 5.92 8.79 25.50
N PHE A 63 6.16 7.64 24.84
CA PHE A 63 5.61 6.35 25.29
C PHE A 63 6.20 5.90 26.63
N VAL A 64 7.50 6.15 26.87
CA VAL A 64 8.16 5.84 28.15
C VAL A 64 7.64 6.73 29.29
N ALA A 65 7.47 8.04 29.04
CA ALA A 65 6.94 8.97 30.02
C ALA A 65 5.50 8.61 30.44
N LEU A 66 4.65 8.21 29.49
CA LEU A 66 3.29 7.75 29.76
C LEU A 66 3.30 6.47 30.63
N GLY A 67 4.20 5.52 30.35
CA GLY A 67 4.37 4.31 31.16
C GLY A 67 4.85 4.60 32.59
N LEU A 68 5.82 5.51 32.74
CA LEU A 68 6.32 5.95 34.05
C LEU A 68 5.27 6.70 34.86
N LEU A 69 4.44 7.52 34.21
CA LEU A 69 3.34 8.24 34.87
C LEU A 69 2.31 7.25 35.44
N ILE A 70 1.91 6.24 34.66
CA ILE A 70 0.99 5.18 35.12
C ILE A 70 1.62 4.40 36.28
N PHE A 71 2.92 4.09 36.21
CA PHE A 71 3.65 3.44 37.29
C PHE A 71 3.70 4.28 38.57
N ALA A 72 3.99 5.58 38.45
CA ALA A 72 4.06 6.51 39.58
C ALA A 72 2.70 6.64 40.29
N VAL A 73 1.60 6.76 39.53
CA VAL A 73 0.24 6.79 40.09
C VAL A 73 -0.08 5.55 40.90
N ARG A 74 0.47 4.39 40.52
CA ARG A 74 0.27 3.10 41.21
C ARG A 74 1.17 2.95 42.44
N MET A 75 2.39 3.48 42.38
CA MET A 75 3.32 3.52 43.51
C MET A 75 2.87 4.50 44.60
N LEU A 76 2.33 5.65 44.22
CA LEU A 76 1.88 6.70 45.15
C LEU A 76 0.45 6.44 45.67
N GLY A 77 -0.31 5.57 45.02
CA GLY A 77 -1.72 5.31 45.30
C GLY A 77 -2.03 4.22 46.35
N ALA A 78 -1.09 3.82 47.21
CA ALA A 78 -1.37 2.88 48.30
C ALA A 78 -0.82 3.40 49.63
N PRO A 79 -1.73 3.83 50.52
CA PRO A 79 -1.84 3.16 51.81
C PRO A 79 -3.32 2.98 52.24
N GLU A 80 -3.53 2.14 53.27
CA GLU A 80 -4.79 1.75 53.93
C GLU A 80 -5.55 0.56 53.29
N GLN A 81 -5.80 -0.56 53.97
CA GLN A 81 -5.82 -0.84 55.41
C GLN A 81 -5.39 -2.29 55.68
N ALA A 82 -4.45 -2.42 56.61
CA ALA A 82 -4.28 -3.63 57.41
C ALA A 82 -5.34 -3.67 58.52
N LEU A 83 -5.59 -4.88 59.06
CA LEU A 83 -6.63 -5.28 60.03
C LEU A 83 -8.03 -5.35 59.38
N ILE A 84 -8.71 -6.50 59.30
CA ILE A 84 -9.11 -7.37 60.42
C ILE A 84 -9.26 -8.85 60.00
N THR A 85 -8.80 -9.73 60.90
CA THR A 85 -8.86 -11.19 61.09
C THR A 85 -10.30 -11.81 60.98
N PRO A 86 -10.46 -13.16 60.80
CA PRO A 86 -11.56 -13.80 60.06
C PRO A 86 -12.72 -14.31 60.94
N GLU A 87 -13.88 -14.61 60.32
CA GLU A 87 -14.90 -15.49 60.91
C GLU A 87 -15.63 -16.32 59.83
N PRO A 88 -15.65 -17.66 59.94
CA PRO A 88 -16.40 -18.54 59.05
C PRO A 88 -17.79 -18.85 59.65
N SER A 89 -18.86 -18.75 58.86
CA SER A 89 -20.17 -19.27 59.24
C SER A 89 -20.79 -20.04 58.07
N GLN A 90 -21.17 -21.27 58.37
CA GLN A 90 -21.54 -22.34 57.45
C GLN A 90 -22.97 -22.24 56.90
N GLN A 91 -23.17 -22.94 55.77
CA GLN A 91 -24.31 -23.80 55.39
C GLN A 91 -25.75 -23.30 55.60
N VAL A 92 -26.54 -23.31 54.52
CA VAL A 92 -27.84 -24.02 54.49
C VAL A 92 -28.06 -24.63 53.10
N ALA A 93 -28.49 -25.88 53.11
CA ALA A 93 -28.77 -26.76 51.97
C ALA A 93 -30.22 -26.69 51.48
N GLY A 94 -30.45 -27.22 50.26
CA GLY A 94 -31.76 -27.45 49.62
C GLY A 94 -31.84 -26.70 48.30
N ILE A 95 -32.19 -27.26 47.14
CA ILE A 95 -33.11 -28.36 46.85
C ILE A 95 -32.89 -28.81 45.38
N THR A 96 -32.64 -30.11 45.20
CA THR A 96 -33.08 -31.03 44.12
C THR A 96 -32.83 -30.72 42.62
N PRO A 97 -32.01 -31.53 41.91
CA PRO A 97 -32.11 -31.69 40.45
C PRO A 97 -33.16 -32.76 40.10
N VAL A 98 -34.13 -32.42 39.25
CA VAL A 98 -35.02 -33.41 38.62
C VAL A 98 -34.43 -33.82 37.26
N PRO A 99 -34.11 -35.11 37.03
CA PRO A 99 -33.77 -35.64 35.73
C PRO A 99 -35.02 -36.09 34.98
N THR A 100 -35.21 -35.65 33.73
CA THR A 100 -36.13 -36.31 32.81
C THR A 100 -35.42 -36.55 31.48
N ALA A 101 -34.97 -37.79 31.30
CA ALA A 101 -34.63 -38.36 30.02
C ALA A 101 -35.90 -38.94 29.38
N THR A 102 -36.12 -38.64 28.10
CA THR A 102 -36.91 -39.50 27.21
C THR A 102 -36.32 -39.45 25.81
N PRO A 103 -35.67 -40.53 25.33
CA PRO A 103 -35.42 -40.77 23.91
C PRO A 103 -36.48 -41.73 23.34
N SER A 104 -37.01 -41.45 22.15
CA SER A 104 -37.68 -42.47 21.32
C SER A 104 -38.06 -41.96 19.91
N PRO A 105 -38.29 -42.87 18.93
CA PRO A 105 -37.60 -42.86 17.64
C PRO A 105 -38.57 -42.87 16.43
N THR A 106 -37.98 -43.10 15.23
CA THR A 106 -38.59 -43.82 14.09
C THR A 106 -39.44 -42.95 13.13
N ALA A 107 -38.86 -42.51 12.01
CA ALA A 107 -38.86 -43.13 10.65
C ALA A 107 -39.89 -42.38 9.75
N THR A 108 -39.79 -42.18 8.43
CA THR A 108 -39.38 -43.01 7.27
C THR A 108 -39.32 -42.07 6.04
N PRO A 109 -38.56 -42.39 4.97
CA PRO A 109 -38.38 -41.57 3.76
C PRO A 109 -39.39 -41.88 2.63
N ALA A 110 -39.65 -40.92 1.72
CA ALA A 110 -40.20 -41.06 0.36
C ALA A 110 -40.52 -39.63 -0.18
N ALA A 111 -40.41 -39.23 -1.46
CA ALA A 111 -40.04 -39.78 -2.77
C ALA A 111 -39.59 -38.55 -3.62
N THR A 112 -38.55 -38.57 -4.47
CA THR A 112 -38.45 -39.06 -5.87
C THR A 112 -39.67 -38.82 -6.76
N ASP A 113 -39.58 -37.86 -7.68
CA ASP A 113 -39.67 -38.02 -9.15
C ASP A 113 -39.69 -36.62 -9.83
N THR A 114 -38.72 -36.26 -10.67
CA THR A 114 -38.68 -36.46 -12.16
C THR A 114 -39.31 -35.23 -12.85
N VAL A 115 -38.62 -34.46 -13.70
CA VAL A 115 -38.24 -34.73 -15.10
C VAL A 115 -37.19 -33.70 -15.56
N PRO A 116 -36.19 -34.10 -16.36
CA PRO A 116 -35.36 -33.22 -17.18
C PRO A 116 -35.93 -33.10 -18.61
N VAL A 117 -35.83 -31.92 -19.22
CA VAL A 117 -36.14 -31.70 -20.65
C VAL A 117 -34.85 -31.14 -21.26
N ASP A 118 -34.08 -31.94 -22.03
CA ASP A 118 -34.16 -32.12 -23.51
C ASP A 118 -34.14 -30.78 -24.29
N VAL A 119 -33.45 -30.58 -25.41
CA VAL A 119 -32.47 -31.33 -26.19
C VAL A 119 -31.89 -30.31 -27.20
N SER A 120 -30.58 -30.38 -27.41
CA SER A 120 -29.86 -30.34 -28.70
C SER A 120 -30.49 -29.64 -29.92
N THR A 121 -29.74 -28.72 -30.54
CA THR A 121 -29.50 -28.74 -32.00
C THR A 121 -28.14 -28.13 -32.35
N SER A 122 -27.26 -29.01 -32.83
CA SER A 122 -26.03 -28.76 -33.58
C SER A 122 -26.37 -28.30 -35.02
N GLY A 123 -25.56 -27.41 -35.58
CA GLY A 123 -25.61 -26.99 -36.99
C GLY A 123 -24.28 -26.40 -37.44
N THR A 124 -23.44 -27.25 -38.04
CA THR A 124 -22.30 -26.98 -38.96
C THR A 124 -22.77 -27.50 -40.35
N PRO A 125 -22.33 -27.09 -41.59
CA PRO A 125 -21.05 -26.51 -42.09
C PRO A 125 -21.20 -25.22 -42.96
N GLU A 126 -20.18 -24.36 -43.17
CA GLU A 126 -19.22 -24.24 -44.33
C GLU A 126 -19.86 -23.87 -45.71
N PRO A 127 -19.19 -23.38 -46.81
CA PRO A 127 -17.96 -22.58 -47.06
C PRO A 127 -18.17 -21.31 -47.96
N GLN A 128 -17.21 -20.35 -47.88
CA GLN A 128 -16.47 -19.63 -48.96
C GLN A 128 -17.21 -18.82 -50.09
N PRO A 129 -16.44 -18.17 -51.00
CA PRO A 129 -15.98 -16.77 -51.08
C PRO A 129 -16.84 -15.90 -52.04
N THR A 130 -16.45 -14.64 -52.34
CA THR A 130 -16.29 -14.11 -53.73
C THR A 130 -16.10 -12.58 -53.79
N THR A 131 -14.90 -12.18 -54.30
CA THR A 131 -14.49 -11.01 -55.13
C THR A 131 -14.83 -9.57 -54.70
N THR A 132 -13.87 -8.64 -54.58
CA THR A 132 -12.98 -8.01 -55.59
C THR A 132 -13.65 -6.90 -56.43
N ALA A 133 -12.93 -5.77 -56.52
CA ALA A 133 -13.12 -4.54 -57.33
C ALA A 133 -14.00 -3.47 -56.64
N THR A 134 -13.60 -2.20 -56.51
CA THR A 134 -12.98 -1.33 -57.51
C THR A 134 -12.22 -0.17 -56.83
N ALA A 135 -11.04 0.14 -57.36
CA ALA A 135 -10.27 1.33 -57.05
C ALA A 135 -11.00 2.60 -57.55
N ALA A 136 -11.21 3.56 -56.66
CA ALA A 136 -11.47 4.95 -57.03
C ALA A 136 -10.26 5.78 -56.62
N ALA A 137 -9.41 6.07 -57.61
CA ALA A 137 -8.34 7.04 -57.49
C ALA A 137 -8.95 8.44 -57.37
N THR A 138 -8.83 9.05 -56.20
CA THR A 138 -8.93 10.50 -56.05
C THR A 138 -7.55 11.00 -55.62
N THR A 139 -6.95 11.79 -56.49
CA THR A 139 -5.72 12.55 -56.25
C THR A 139 -6.04 13.71 -55.30
N PRO A 140 -5.46 13.80 -54.09
CA PRO A 140 -5.39 15.07 -53.38
C PRO A 140 -4.11 15.81 -53.75
N THR A 141 -4.32 17.04 -54.19
CA THR A 141 -3.40 18.14 -54.44
C THR A 141 -2.24 18.24 -53.44
N LEU A 142 -1.01 18.31 -53.97
CA LEU A 142 0.21 18.62 -53.23
C LEU A 142 0.10 20.01 -52.59
N THR A 143 -0.15 20.04 -51.28
CA THR A 143 -0.03 21.24 -50.43
C THR A 143 1.46 21.39 -50.06
N PRO A 144 2.06 22.59 -50.12
CA PRO A 144 3.49 22.78 -49.89
C PRO A 144 3.90 22.28 -48.50
N ALA A 145 4.98 21.51 -48.47
CA ALA A 145 5.59 20.96 -47.27
C ALA A 145 5.95 22.11 -46.32
N SER A 146 5.25 22.20 -45.19
CA SER A 146 5.71 22.98 -44.04
C SER A 146 7.10 22.46 -43.67
N THR A 147 8.09 23.35 -43.74
CA THR A 147 9.42 23.17 -43.16
C THR A 147 9.24 22.73 -41.71
N VAL A 148 9.46 21.45 -41.44
CA VAL A 148 9.55 20.92 -40.08
C VAL A 148 10.79 21.53 -39.43
N THR A 149 10.57 22.50 -38.54
CA THR A 149 11.59 22.88 -37.55
C THR A 149 12.03 21.59 -36.86
N PRO A 150 13.34 21.26 -36.83
CA PRO A 150 13.81 20.04 -36.20
C PRO A 150 13.42 20.08 -34.72
N LEU A 151 12.51 19.19 -34.32
CA LEU A 151 12.14 18.99 -32.93
C LEU A 151 13.44 18.64 -32.16
N PRO A 152 13.70 19.25 -30.99
CA PRO A 152 14.90 18.94 -30.21
C PRO A 152 15.01 17.41 -29.98
N PRO A 153 16.23 16.86 -29.90
CA PRO A 153 16.42 15.42 -29.70
C PRO A 153 15.62 14.96 -28.48
N LEU A 154 14.62 14.12 -28.73
CA LEU A 154 13.82 13.50 -27.67
C LEU A 154 14.72 12.50 -26.96
N GLU A 155 14.86 12.65 -25.64
CA GLU A 155 15.49 11.62 -24.81
C GLU A 155 14.73 10.30 -25.01
N PRO A 156 15.40 9.17 -25.31
CA PRO A 156 14.71 7.90 -25.46
C PRO A 156 14.00 7.50 -24.15
N PRO A 157 12.89 6.74 -24.22
CA PRO A 157 12.25 6.20 -23.04
C PRO A 157 13.23 5.32 -22.24
N ASN A 158 13.27 5.52 -20.92
CA ASN A 158 14.13 4.75 -20.01
C ASN A 158 13.26 3.85 -19.13
N CYS A 159 13.02 2.63 -19.62
CA CYS A 159 12.20 1.63 -18.94
C CYS A 159 12.98 0.30 -18.89
N PRO A 160 13.83 0.11 -17.87
CA PRO A 160 14.81 -0.98 -17.82
C PRO A 160 14.22 -2.35 -17.50
N SER A 161 13.04 -2.42 -16.87
CA SER A 161 12.41 -3.68 -16.47
C SER A 161 11.21 -4.00 -17.37
N PRO A 162 11.06 -5.20 -17.93
CA PRO A 162 9.90 -5.57 -18.74
C PRO A 162 8.60 -5.57 -17.92
N ASP A 163 8.67 -5.73 -16.60
CA ASP A 163 7.50 -5.74 -15.71
C ASP A 163 7.05 -4.32 -15.28
N VAL A 164 7.86 -3.30 -15.61
CA VAL A 164 7.57 -1.88 -15.36
C VAL A 164 7.72 -1.09 -16.66
N GLN A 165 6.61 -0.94 -17.37
CA GLN A 165 6.57 -0.35 -18.70
C GLN A 165 5.40 0.63 -18.84
N ILE A 166 5.61 1.68 -19.62
CA ILE A 166 4.56 2.60 -20.05
C ILE A 166 4.40 2.42 -21.55
N THR A 167 3.21 2.02 -21.98
CA THR A 167 2.85 1.83 -23.38
C THR A 167 2.11 3.04 -23.94
N ALA A 168 1.31 3.71 -23.11
CA ALA A 168 0.70 4.99 -23.44
C ALA A 168 0.71 5.93 -22.22
N PRO A 169 0.98 7.23 -22.38
CA PRO A 169 1.37 7.90 -23.62
C PRO A 169 2.75 7.46 -24.13
N VAL A 170 2.99 7.57 -25.44
CA VAL A 170 4.29 7.24 -26.06
C VAL A 170 5.30 8.34 -25.72
N ALA A 171 6.58 8.00 -25.59
CA ALA A 171 7.65 8.98 -25.42
C ALA A 171 7.58 10.09 -26.49
N GLY A 172 7.57 11.34 -26.03
CA GLY A 172 7.46 12.53 -26.87
C GLY A 172 6.03 12.97 -27.20
N SER A 173 5.01 12.29 -26.68
CA SER A 173 3.61 12.68 -26.92
C SER A 173 3.26 13.99 -26.23
N SER A 174 2.38 14.77 -26.88
CA SER A 174 1.72 15.91 -26.27
C SER A 174 0.49 15.46 -25.48
N VAL A 175 0.40 15.89 -24.22
CA VAL A 175 -0.67 15.54 -23.28
C VAL A 175 -1.48 16.76 -22.87
N LYS A 176 -2.79 16.58 -22.67
CA LYS A 176 -3.73 17.60 -22.20
C LYS A 176 -4.94 16.95 -21.51
N GLY A 177 -5.50 17.62 -20.51
CA GLY A 177 -6.71 17.15 -19.82
C GLY A 177 -6.46 15.84 -19.08
N THR A 178 -7.41 14.91 -19.16
CA THR A 178 -7.27 13.58 -18.55
C THR A 178 -6.60 12.63 -19.53
N VAL A 179 -5.39 12.21 -19.19
CA VAL A 179 -4.60 11.23 -19.93
C VAL A 179 -4.83 9.85 -19.33
N GLU A 180 -5.17 8.88 -20.17
CA GLU A 180 -5.20 7.48 -19.77
C GLU A 180 -3.80 6.87 -19.92
N VAL A 181 -3.26 6.35 -18.83
CA VAL A 181 -1.92 5.76 -18.78
C VAL A 181 -2.04 4.25 -18.88
N TRP A 182 -1.42 3.68 -19.90
CA TRP A 182 -1.40 2.24 -20.18
C TRP A 182 0.00 1.67 -19.99
N GLY A 183 0.07 0.42 -19.53
CA GLY A 183 1.33 -0.30 -19.41
C GLY A 183 1.27 -1.46 -18.42
N THR A 184 2.43 -1.74 -17.83
CA THR A 184 2.61 -2.82 -16.86
C THR A 184 3.26 -2.22 -15.61
N ALA A 185 2.67 -2.48 -14.46
CA ALA A 185 3.18 -2.13 -13.15
C ALA A 185 3.04 -3.37 -12.25
N GLN A 186 3.91 -4.34 -12.49
CA GLN A 186 3.97 -5.57 -11.73
C GLN A 186 5.42 -5.80 -11.31
N VAL A 187 5.64 -6.16 -10.05
CA VAL A 187 6.94 -6.64 -9.57
C VAL A 187 6.70 -7.80 -8.62
N ASN A 188 7.75 -8.57 -8.32
CA ASN A 188 7.71 -9.53 -7.22
C ASN A 188 7.52 -8.77 -5.90
N SER A 189 6.65 -9.31 -5.05
CA SER A 189 6.31 -8.68 -3.76
C SER A 189 5.84 -7.23 -3.90
N PHE A 190 4.97 -6.98 -4.88
CA PHE A 190 4.37 -5.67 -5.15
C PHE A 190 3.71 -5.06 -3.89
N ALA A 191 3.97 -3.77 -3.65
CA ALA A 191 3.25 -2.99 -2.64
C ALA A 191 2.29 -1.99 -3.29
N TYR A 192 2.84 -1.05 -4.08
CA TYR A 192 2.07 -0.03 -4.78
C TYR A 192 2.87 0.55 -5.94
N TYR A 193 2.22 1.27 -6.84
CA TYR A 193 2.90 2.16 -7.78
C TYR A 193 2.33 3.56 -7.71
N LYS A 194 3.11 4.52 -8.17
CA LYS A 194 2.72 5.92 -8.26
C LYS A 194 3.17 6.55 -9.55
N PHE A 195 2.46 7.59 -9.93
CA PHE A 195 2.81 8.49 -11.02
C PHE A 195 3.47 9.73 -10.46
N GLU A 196 4.56 10.13 -11.09
CA GLU A 196 5.26 11.37 -10.81
C GLU A 196 5.57 12.11 -12.10
N ILE A 197 5.63 13.44 -12.03
CA ILE A 197 6.11 14.28 -13.12
C ILE A 197 7.19 15.21 -12.65
N GLN A 198 8.32 15.20 -13.34
CA GLN A 198 9.37 16.19 -13.17
C GLN A 198 9.30 17.18 -14.33
N PHE A 199 8.99 18.43 -14.00
CA PHE A 199 8.97 19.51 -14.99
C PHE A 199 10.39 19.85 -15.47
N GLN A 200 10.47 20.38 -16.69
CA GLN A 200 11.73 20.79 -17.30
C GLN A 200 12.31 21.93 -16.46
N GLY A 201 13.59 21.84 -16.10
CA GLY A 201 14.25 22.81 -15.22
C GLY A 201 14.04 22.56 -13.71
N SER A 202 13.15 21.63 -13.31
CA SER A 202 13.03 21.20 -11.92
C SER A 202 13.95 20.01 -11.62
N SER A 203 14.55 19.97 -10.43
CA SER A 203 15.27 18.80 -9.91
C SER A 203 14.36 17.84 -9.12
N THR A 204 13.18 18.29 -8.72
CA THR A 204 12.24 17.52 -7.89
C THR A 204 11.05 17.00 -8.69
N PRO A 205 10.69 15.71 -8.55
CA PRO A 205 9.46 15.18 -9.10
C PRO A 205 8.25 15.61 -8.25
N ASN A 206 7.13 15.86 -8.92
CA ASN A 206 5.84 16.12 -8.30
C ASN A 206 5.00 14.85 -8.32
N PHE A 207 4.34 14.57 -7.20
CA PHE A 207 3.39 13.46 -7.09
C PHE A 207 2.11 13.76 -7.87
N ILE A 208 1.61 12.76 -8.60
CA ILE A 208 0.34 12.85 -9.33
C ILE A 208 -0.72 11.97 -8.66
N ALA A 209 -0.45 10.66 -8.57
CA ALA A 209 -1.42 9.67 -8.09
C ALA A 209 -0.69 8.39 -7.61
N GLN A 210 -1.36 7.59 -6.79
CA GLN A 210 -0.89 6.30 -6.28
C GLN A 210 -1.99 5.26 -6.40
N PHE A 211 -1.58 4.01 -6.66
CA PHE A 211 -2.45 2.87 -6.85
C PHE A 211 -1.86 1.64 -6.17
N GLU A 212 -2.72 0.81 -5.58
CA GLU A 212 -2.34 -0.32 -4.72
C GLU A 212 -2.63 -1.69 -5.34
N ARG A 213 -3.14 -1.72 -6.58
CA ARG A 213 -3.42 -2.97 -7.30
C ARG A 213 -2.43 -3.10 -8.44
N PRO A 214 -1.66 -4.19 -8.52
CA PRO A 214 -0.76 -4.35 -9.64
C PRO A 214 -1.53 -4.57 -10.93
N VAL A 215 -0.93 -4.15 -12.04
CA VAL A 215 -1.54 -4.21 -13.38
C VAL A 215 -0.56 -4.80 -14.36
N SER A 216 -1.02 -5.72 -15.20
CA SER A 216 -0.22 -6.30 -16.29
C SER A 216 -0.85 -5.96 -17.63
N SER A 217 -0.11 -5.26 -18.49
CA SER A 217 -0.52 -4.88 -19.86
C SER A 217 -1.94 -4.29 -19.94
N GLY A 218 -2.24 -3.29 -19.11
CA GLY A 218 -3.57 -2.69 -19.00
C GLY A 218 -3.53 -1.22 -18.61
N ILE A 219 -4.69 -0.70 -18.16
CA ILE A 219 -4.80 0.67 -17.67
C ILE A 219 -4.16 0.76 -16.29
N LEU A 220 -3.07 1.53 -16.20
CA LEU A 220 -2.41 1.85 -14.93
C LEU A 220 -3.18 2.94 -14.17
N GLY A 221 -3.89 3.81 -14.87
CA GLY A 221 -4.74 4.81 -14.25
C GLY A 221 -4.89 6.06 -15.08
N TYR A 222 -5.48 7.08 -14.46
CA TYR A 222 -5.76 8.36 -15.11
C TYR A 222 -4.88 9.46 -14.50
N TRP A 223 -4.27 10.26 -15.35
CA TRP A 223 -3.50 11.43 -14.97
C TRP A 223 -4.19 12.68 -15.52
N THR A 224 -4.62 13.56 -14.62
CA THR A 224 -5.19 14.86 -15.00
C THR A 224 -4.09 15.91 -15.07
N VAL A 225 -3.85 16.45 -16.26
CA VAL A 225 -2.99 17.62 -16.49
C VAL A 225 -3.76 18.87 -16.09
N THR A 226 -3.30 19.53 -15.02
CA THR A 226 -3.92 20.77 -14.54
C THR A 226 -3.39 21.98 -15.30
N GLY A 227 -4.16 23.06 -15.36
CA GLY A 227 -3.75 24.31 -16.04
C GLY A 227 -2.57 25.04 -15.38
N GLU A 228 -2.13 24.58 -14.20
CA GLU A 228 -0.94 25.10 -13.51
C GLU A 228 0.35 24.48 -14.03
N TYR A 229 0.28 23.42 -14.84
CA TYR A 229 1.46 22.75 -15.36
C TYR A 229 2.13 23.65 -16.41
N PRO A 230 3.47 23.81 -16.36
CA PRO A 230 4.18 24.58 -17.37
C PRO A 230 3.94 23.96 -18.75
N VAL A 231 3.56 24.80 -19.72
CA VAL A 231 3.36 24.37 -21.10
C VAL A 231 4.70 24.10 -21.78
N GLY A 232 4.72 23.15 -22.71
CA GLY A 232 5.94 22.71 -23.41
C GLY A 232 6.56 21.46 -22.79
N GLY A 233 7.88 21.35 -22.88
CA GLY A 233 8.61 20.14 -22.50
C GLY A 233 10.01 20.07 -23.12
N PRO A 234 10.70 18.92 -23.03
CA PRO A 234 10.20 17.66 -22.49
C PRO A 234 10.13 17.68 -20.95
N HIS A 235 8.98 17.29 -20.41
CA HIS A 235 8.83 16.92 -19.00
C HIS A 235 9.03 15.41 -18.84
N ARG A 236 9.51 14.98 -17.68
CA ARG A 236 9.77 13.56 -17.40
C ARG A 236 8.60 13.00 -16.60
N PHE A 237 7.72 12.28 -17.28
CA PHE A 237 6.69 11.48 -16.61
C PHE A 237 7.30 10.15 -16.16
N ARG A 238 7.00 9.73 -14.94
CA ARG A 238 7.59 8.57 -14.30
C ARG A 238 6.52 7.66 -13.72
N LEU A 239 6.58 6.39 -14.08
CA LEU A 239 5.97 5.30 -13.34
C LEU A 239 6.99 4.79 -12.33
N VAL A 240 6.65 4.85 -11.04
CA VAL A 240 7.48 4.35 -9.94
C VAL A 240 6.74 3.20 -9.28
N VAL A 241 7.25 1.98 -9.42
CA VAL A 241 6.70 0.78 -8.78
C VAL A 241 7.54 0.46 -7.55
N VAL A 242 6.88 0.23 -6.42
CA VAL A 242 7.49 -0.02 -5.11
C VAL A 242 7.10 -1.41 -4.63
N ASP A 243 8.07 -2.17 -4.14
CA ASP A 243 7.84 -3.46 -3.49
C ASP A 243 7.62 -3.32 -1.97
N VAL A 244 7.20 -4.40 -1.30
CA VAL A 244 6.98 -4.42 0.16
C VAL A 244 8.26 -4.22 0.99
N TYR A 245 9.44 -4.28 0.36
CA TYR A 245 10.74 -4.04 0.98
C TYR A 245 11.20 -2.58 0.80
N GLY A 246 10.49 -1.78 0.02
CA GLY A 246 10.81 -0.39 -0.29
C GLY A 246 11.75 -0.19 -1.47
N ASN A 247 12.06 -1.23 -2.24
CA ASN A 247 12.82 -1.07 -3.49
C ASN A 247 11.94 -0.44 -4.56
N THR A 248 12.53 0.41 -5.40
CA THR A 248 11.80 1.13 -6.45
C THR A 248 12.34 0.78 -7.82
N THR A 249 11.43 0.53 -8.76
CA THR A 249 11.74 0.34 -10.18
C THR A 249 10.98 1.40 -10.97
N ASN A 250 11.69 2.12 -11.83
CA ASN A 250 11.16 3.29 -12.52
C ASN A 250 11.12 3.08 -14.03
N CYS A 251 10.08 3.59 -14.69
CA CYS A 251 10.02 3.76 -16.13
C CYS A 251 9.73 5.24 -16.42
N ILE A 252 10.59 5.87 -17.20
CA ILE A 252 10.60 7.32 -17.44
C ILE A 252 10.41 7.58 -18.93
N ILE A 253 9.45 8.42 -19.27
CA ILE A 253 9.19 8.86 -20.64
C ILE A 253 9.15 10.39 -20.72
N PRO A 254 9.69 11.01 -21.78
CA PRO A 254 9.46 12.42 -22.04
C PRO A 254 8.03 12.65 -22.52
N VAL A 255 7.40 13.75 -22.08
CA VAL A 255 6.08 14.20 -22.54
C VAL A 255 6.08 15.71 -22.70
N PHE A 256 5.17 16.25 -23.52
CA PHE A 256 4.96 17.70 -23.66
C PHE A 256 3.57 18.07 -23.16
N VAL A 257 3.45 19.13 -22.38
CA VAL A 257 2.15 19.65 -21.94
C VAL A 257 1.66 20.65 -23.00
N SER A 258 0.48 20.37 -23.56
CA SER A 258 -0.18 21.30 -24.48
C SER A 258 -0.79 22.47 -23.71
N PRO A 259 -0.83 23.70 -24.29
CA PRO A 259 -1.73 24.76 -23.83
C PRO A 259 -3.19 24.32 -23.94
#